data_AF-A0A1U9QZM7-F1
#
_entry.id   AF-A0A1U9QZM7-F1
#
_cell.length_a   1.000
_cell.length_b   1.000
_cell.length_c   1.000
_cell.angle_alpha   90.00
_cell.angle_beta   90.00
_cell.angle_gamma   90.00
#
_symmetry.space_group_name_H-M   'P 1'
#
loop_
_entity.id
_entity.type
_entity.pdbx_description
1 polymer ?
#
loop_
_entity_poly.entity_id
_entity_poly.type
_entity_poly.pdbx_seq_one_letter_code
_entity_poly.pdbx_strand_id
1 'polypeptide(L)'
;MLHGLPPGTGLGAEPRPEYGPGRSLTVRERAKAAELTATGHPAAASTVALKRRRYQAQGVMGPADHRPVRKKSAFGAVDDRIVVAMRQTIAEAVDASTRRGTCILWRTGELLRQTPEGRAVKLPSERTLYRLLAKLTDDTHTFGSAVTRRSRAHGAVGPFKVPSCAAAFGLVDGYRGAVDR
;
A
#
# COMPACT_ATOMS: atom_id res chain seq x y z
N MET A 1 -26.74 24.78 -2.25
CA MET A 1 -28.00 25.12 -2.95
C MET A 1 -28.27 24.11 -4.06
N LEU A 2 -29.54 23.84 -4.42
CA LEU A 2 -29.94 22.96 -5.52
C LEU A 2 -30.95 23.72 -6.40
N HIS A 3 -30.48 24.19 -7.56
CA HIS A 3 -31.18 25.15 -8.43
C HIS A 3 -31.46 24.58 -9.83
N GLY A 4 -31.12 23.31 -10.09
CA GLY A 4 -31.47 22.64 -11.35
C GLY A 4 -30.77 23.19 -12.61
N LEU A 5 -29.86 24.15 -12.47
CA LEU A 5 -29.11 24.72 -13.60
C LEU A 5 -27.83 23.91 -13.87
N PRO A 6 -27.50 23.63 -15.13
CA PRO A 6 -26.21 23.04 -15.48
C PRO A 6 -25.06 24.03 -15.24
N PRO A 7 -23.83 23.53 -15.06
CA PRO A 7 -22.65 24.40 -14.97
C PRO A 7 -22.48 25.21 -16.27
N GLY A 8 -22.11 26.48 -16.16
CA GLY A 8 -21.93 27.37 -17.32
C GLY A 8 -23.19 28.09 -17.80
N THR A 9 -24.31 27.99 -17.07
CA THR A 9 -25.53 28.73 -17.41
C THR A 9 -25.36 30.23 -17.15
N GLY A 10 -25.74 31.07 -18.11
CA GLY A 10 -25.63 32.53 -18.03
C GLY A 10 -26.39 33.15 -16.84
N LEU A 11 -25.89 34.29 -16.36
CA LEU A 11 -26.53 35.08 -15.30
C LEU A 11 -27.93 35.50 -15.76
N GLY A 12 -28.98 34.93 -15.15
CA GLY A 12 -30.38 35.22 -15.47
C GLY A 12 -31.20 34.01 -15.93
N ALA A 13 -30.60 32.82 -16.08
CA ALA A 13 -31.36 31.63 -16.39
C ALA A 13 -32.26 31.21 -15.22
N GLU A 14 -33.54 31.01 -15.53
CA GLU A 14 -34.51 30.56 -14.54
C GLU A 14 -34.33 29.07 -14.22
N PRO A 15 -34.24 28.69 -12.93
CA PRO A 15 -34.35 27.31 -12.50
C PRO A 15 -35.61 26.65 -13.06
N ARG A 16 -35.55 25.36 -13.39
CA ARG A 16 -36.77 24.62 -13.74
C ARG A 16 -37.82 24.78 -12.63
N PRO A 17 -39.13 24.74 -12.94
CA PRO A 17 -40.19 25.04 -11.97
C PRO A 17 -40.11 24.21 -10.68
N GLU A 18 -39.63 22.97 -10.78
CA GLU A 18 -39.41 22.05 -9.67
C GLU A 18 -38.28 22.46 -8.69
N TYR A 19 -37.39 23.37 -9.10
CA TYR A 19 -36.30 23.95 -8.30
C TYR A 19 -36.52 25.43 -7.93
N GLY A 20 -37.67 26.00 -8.29
CA GLY A 20 -37.97 27.41 -8.09
C GLY A 20 -37.87 27.87 -6.62
N PRO A 21 -37.68 29.18 -6.36
CA PRO A 21 -37.38 29.74 -5.04
C PRO A 21 -38.46 29.45 -3.98
N GLY A 22 -39.73 29.29 -4.38
CA GLY A 22 -40.83 28.94 -3.49
C GLY A 22 -40.93 27.46 -3.09
N ARG A 23 -40.07 26.58 -3.60
CA ARG A 23 -40.07 25.15 -3.25
C ARG A 23 -39.14 24.85 -2.08
N SER A 24 -39.58 24.02 -1.14
CA SER A 24 -38.72 23.55 -0.05
C SER A 24 -37.56 22.71 -0.58
N LEU A 25 -36.44 22.73 0.14
CA LEU A 25 -35.24 21.99 -0.25
C LEU A 25 -35.52 20.48 -0.42
N THR A 26 -36.33 19.89 0.46
CA THR A 26 -36.73 18.48 0.40
C THR A 26 -37.47 18.14 -0.89
N VAL A 27 -38.35 19.04 -1.37
CA VAL A 27 -39.05 18.86 -2.65
C VAL A 27 -38.06 18.87 -3.81
N ARG A 28 -37.08 19.78 -3.79
CA ARG A 28 -36.03 19.87 -4.82
C ARG A 28 -35.13 18.63 -4.82
N GLU A 29 -34.80 18.09 -3.64
CA GLU A 29 -34.00 16.86 -3.52
C GLU A 29 -34.76 15.63 -4.08
N ARG A 30 -36.09 15.56 -3.88
CA ARG A 30 -36.94 14.53 -4.48
C ARG A 30 -37.04 14.68 -6.00
N ALA A 31 -37.25 15.90 -6.50
CA ALA A 31 -37.26 16.17 -7.93
C ALA A 31 -35.94 15.72 -8.59
N LYS A 32 -34.81 16.03 -7.96
CA LYS A 32 -33.50 15.60 -8.47
C LYS A 32 -33.30 14.09 -8.44
N ALA A 33 -33.80 13.42 -7.40
CA ALA A 33 -33.78 11.97 -7.32
C ALA A 33 -34.61 11.30 -8.43
N ALA A 34 -35.79 11.86 -8.75
CA ALA A 34 -36.63 11.41 -9.85
C ALA A 34 -35.93 11.61 -11.20
N GLU A 35 -35.32 12.77 -11.45
CA GLU A 35 -34.53 13.01 -12.66
C GLU A 35 -33.38 12.02 -12.85
N LEU A 36 -32.61 11.77 -11.77
CA LEU A 36 -31.50 10.82 -11.81
C LEU A 36 -32.00 9.41 -12.11
N THR A 37 -33.10 9.01 -11.48
CA THR A 37 -33.70 7.69 -11.73
C THR A 37 -34.22 7.56 -13.16
N ALA A 38 -34.86 8.59 -13.70
CA ALA A 38 -35.35 8.63 -15.09
C ALA A 38 -34.22 8.56 -16.13
N THR A 39 -33.02 9.05 -15.78
CA THR A 39 -31.82 8.99 -16.64
C THR A 39 -30.98 7.72 -16.43
N GLY A 40 -31.49 6.73 -15.70
CA GLY A 40 -30.82 5.43 -15.49
C GLY A 40 -29.86 5.40 -14.29
N HIS A 41 -29.85 6.44 -13.46
CA HIS A 41 -29.05 6.52 -12.23
C HIS A 41 -29.96 6.44 -11.00
N PRO A 42 -30.34 5.23 -10.55
CA PRO A 42 -31.24 5.07 -9.41
C PRO A 42 -30.64 5.74 -8.17
N ALA A 43 -31.35 6.74 -7.63
CA ALA A 43 -30.90 7.49 -6.47
C ALA A 43 -32.09 7.86 -5.59
N ALA A 44 -31.96 7.66 -4.28
CA ALA A 44 -32.93 8.14 -3.31
C ALA A 44 -32.73 9.63 -3.02
N ALA A 45 -33.79 10.31 -2.58
CA ALA A 45 -33.71 11.71 -2.13
C ALA A 45 -32.68 11.90 -0.98
N SER A 46 -32.54 10.91 -0.10
CA SER A 46 -31.51 10.89 0.95
C SER A 46 -30.08 10.87 0.40
N THR A 47 -29.84 10.15 -0.70
CA THR A 47 -28.56 10.12 -1.40
C THR A 47 -28.24 11.49 -2.01
N VAL A 48 -29.23 12.15 -2.61
CA VAL A 48 -29.08 13.52 -3.13
C VAL A 48 -28.78 14.50 -2.00
N ALA A 49 -29.49 14.41 -0.87
CA ALA A 49 -29.26 15.24 0.31
C ALA A 49 -27.84 15.05 0.87
N LEU A 50 -27.36 13.81 0.97
CA LEU A 50 -26.00 13.49 1.40
C LEU A 50 -24.96 14.11 0.47
N LYS A 51 -25.08 13.90 -0.85
CA LYS A 51 -24.17 14.46 -1.85
C LYS A 51 -24.15 15.99 -1.79
N ARG A 52 -25.33 16.63 -1.65
CA ARG A 52 -25.46 18.08 -1.49
C ARG A 52 -24.73 18.59 -0.24
N ARG A 53 -24.88 17.90 0.90
CA ARG A 53 -24.19 18.27 2.16
C ARG A 53 -22.68 18.16 2.01
N ARG A 54 -22.18 17.08 1.40
CA ARG A 54 -20.74 16.91 1.12
C ARG A 54 -20.21 17.99 0.18
N TYR A 55 -20.97 18.33 -0.85
CA TYR A 55 -20.62 19.43 -1.75
C TYR A 55 -20.47 20.77 -1.01
N GLN A 56 -21.36 21.06 -0.06
CA GLN A 56 -21.27 22.29 0.74
C GLN A 56 -20.05 22.30 1.67
N ALA A 57 -19.69 21.15 2.25
CA ALA A 57 -18.58 21.07 3.18
C ALA A 57 -17.21 20.98 2.50
N GLN A 58 -17.12 20.32 1.33
CA GLN A 58 -15.85 19.92 0.70
C GLN A 58 -15.73 20.38 -0.76
N GLY A 59 -16.67 21.21 -1.23
CA GLY A 59 -16.72 21.67 -2.61
C GLY A 59 -16.93 20.53 -3.61
N VAL A 60 -16.39 20.71 -4.81
CA VAL A 60 -16.52 19.76 -5.94
C VAL A 60 -16.02 18.34 -5.59
N MET A 61 -15.02 18.23 -4.70
CA MET A 61 -14.48 16.94 -4.29
C MET A 61 -15.39 16.16 -3.33
N GLY A 62 -16.34 16.81 -2.67
CA GLY A 62 -17.19 16.16 -1.66
C GLY A 62 -18.06 15.02 -2.20
N PRO A 63 -18.82 15.24 -3.28
CA PRO A 63 -19.65 14.21 -3.90
C PRO A 63 -18.89 13.14 -4.68
N ALA A 64 -17.59 13.32 -4.92
CA ALA A 64 -16.78 12.39 -5.70
C ALA A 64 -16.70 11.01 -5.04
N ASP A 65 -16.51 9.96 -5.85
CA ASP A 65 -16.17 8.65 -5.32
C ASP A 65 -14.71 8.68 -4.84
N HIS A 66 -14.52 8.54 -3.53
CA HIS A 66 -13.21 8.52 -2.92
C HIS A 66 -12.54 7.13 -2.98
N ARG A 67 -13.24 6.09 -3.45
CA ARG A 67 -12.66 4.75 -3.62
C ARG A 67 -11.41 4.73 -4.52
N PRO A 68 -11.38 5.40 -5.69
CA PRO A 68 -10.17 5.50 -6.51
C PRO A 68 -9.07 6.35 -5.86
N VAL A 69 -9.44 7.36 -5.05
CA VAL A 69 -8.48 8.28 -4.40
C VAL A 69 -7.89 7.69 -3.12
N ARG A 70 -8.56 6.72 -2.49
CA ARG A 70 -8.05 6.00 -1.32
C ARG A 70 -6.81 5.21 -1.74
N LYS A 71 -5.64 5.83 -1.60
CA LYS A 71 -4.32 5.20 -1.72
C LYS A 71 -4.32 4.00 -0.78
N LYS A 72 -4.63 2.81 -1.30
CA LYS A 72 -4.20 1.58 -0.64
C LYS A 72 -2.68 1.67 -0.66
N SER A 73 -2.05 1.68 0.51
CA SER A 73 -0.58 1.53 0.54
C SER A 73 -0.24 0.33 -0.34
N ALA A 74 0.76 0.48 -1.21
CA ALA A 74 1.16 -0.55 -2.16
C ALA A 74 1.40 -1.90 -1.47
N PHE A 75 1.72 -1.86 -0.17
CA PHE A 75 2.02 -3.02 0.66
C PHE A 75 0.99 -3.30 1.77
N GLY A 76 -0.16 -2.61 1.79
CA GLY A 76 -1.24 -2.82 2.75
C GLY A 76 -1.10 -2.01 4.04
N ALA A 77 -1.42 -2.59 5.20
CA ALA A 77 -1.32 -1.90 6.50
C ALA A 77 0.10 -1.92 7.12
N VAL A 78 1.12 -2.21 6.32
CA VAL A 78 2.51 -2.26 6.79
C VAL A 78 3.08 -0.85 6.79
N ASP A 79 3.76 -0.48 7.87
CA ASP A 79 4.45 0.80 8.02
C ASP A 79 5.53 0.99 6.95
N ASP A 80 5.55 2.16 6.32
CA ASP A 80 6.48 2.48 5.23
C ASP A 80 7.95 2.36 5.66
N ARG A 81 8.28 2.57 6.95
CA ARG A 81 9.64 2.40 7.48
C ARG A 81 10.13 0.96 7.36
N ILE A 82 9.24 -0.01 7.56
CA ILE A 82 9.55 -1.44 7.40
C ILE A 82 9.83 -1.74 5.92
N VAL A 83 9.04 -1.15 5.02
CA VAL A 83 9.23 -1.30 3.57
C VAL A 83 10.59 -0.76 3.15
N VAL A 84 10.98 0.42 3.64
CA VAL A 84 12.28 1.05 3.35
C VAL A 84 13.43 0.19 3.87
N ALA A 85 13.37 -0.25 5.14
CA ALA A 85 14.41 -1.09 5.74
C ALA A 85 14.55 -2.45 5.03
N MET A 86 13.43 -3.05 4.61
CA MET A 86 13.45 -4.32 3.89
C MET A 86 14.01 -4.16 2.46
N ARG A 87 13.69 -3.05 1.77
CA ARG A 87 14.30 -2.73 0.46
C ARG A 87 15.80 -2.54 0.56
N GLN A 88 16.27 -1.82 1.58
CA GLN A 88 17.71 -1.66 1.83
C GLN A 88 18.38 -3.02 2.06
N THR A 89 17.78 -3.87 2.90
CA THR A 89 18.30 -5.22 3.16
C THR A 89 18.35 -6.06 1.89
N ILE A 90 17.34 -5.97 1.02
CA ILE A 90 17.31 -6.69 -0.26
C ILE A 90 18.46 -6.20 -1.16
N ALA A 91 18.70 -4.89 -1.26
CA ALA A 91 19.81 -4.34 -2.03
C ALA A 91 21.17 -4.83 -1.50
N GLU A 92 21.40 -4.74 -0.19
CA GLU A 92 22.62 -5.29 0.46
C GLU A 92 22.79 -6.80 0.20
N ALA A 93 21.69 -7.55 0.12
CA ALA A 93 21.69 -8.99 -0.12
C ALA A 93 21.87 -9.40 -1.59
N VAL A 94 21.63 -8.51 -2.56
CA VAL A 94 21.93 -8.77 -3.98
C VAL A 94 23.43 -8.82 -4.21
N ASP A 95 24.18 -7.94 -3.53
CA ASP A 95 25.63 -7.83 -3.67
C ASP A 95 26.39 -8.92 -2.88
N ALA A 96 25.77 -9.49 -1.84
CA ALA A 96 26.34 -10.56 -1.02
C ALA A 96 25.72 -11.93 -1.37
N SER A 97 26.54 -12.85 -1.89
CA SER A 97 26.14 -14.20 -2.31
C SER A 97 25.12 -14.90 -1.39
N THR A 98 23.94 -15.17 -1.94
CA THR A 98 22.86 -16.09 -1.50
C THR A 98 22.53 -16.11 -0.01
N ARG A 99 21.48 -15.37 0.41
CA ARG A 99 20.90 -15.52 1.75
C ARG A 99 19.42 -15.89 1.74
N ARG A 100 19.04 -16.73 2.70
CA ARG A 100 17.68 -17.24 2.96
C ARG A 100 16.78 -16.10 3.44
N GLY A 101 15.48 -16.13 3.12
CA GLY A 101 14.51 -15.09 3.50
C GLY A 101 14.46 -14.78 5.00
N THR A 102 14.71 -15.77 5.86
CA THR A 102 14.85 -15.58 7.33
C THR A 102 15.93 -14.55 7.70
N CYS A 103 17.05 -14.56 6.98
CA CYS A 103 18.16 -13.63 7.21
C CYS A 103 17.79 -12.19 6.82
N ILE A 104 17.02 -12.02 5.73
CA ILE A 104 16.50 -10.73 5.28
C ILE A 104 15.57 -10.14 6.35
N LEU A 105 14.66 -10.95 6.89
CA LEU A 105 13.74 -10.50 7.94
C LEU A 105 14.49 -10.10 9.23
N TRP A 106 15.45 -10.92 9.67
CA TRP A 106 16.27 -10.62 10.83
C TRP A 106 17.07 -9.31 10.65
N ARG A 107 17.74 -9.14 9.49
CA ARG A 107 18.52 -7.94 9.17
C ARG A 107 17.64 -6.69 9.05
N THR A 108 16.43 -6.82 8.52
CA THR A 108 15.43 -5.74 8.50
C THR A 108 15.09 -5.28 9.91
N GLY A 109 14.87 -6.22 10.84
CA GLY A 109 14.65 -5.91 12.26
C GLY A 109 15.85 -5.23 12.91
N GLU A 110 17.07 -5.61 12.52
CA GLU A 110 18.29 -4.96 12.99
C GLU A 110 18.38 -3.51 12.52
N LEU A 111 18.17 -3.23 11.23
CA LEU A 111 18.17 -1.88 10.69
C LEU A 111 17.13 -0.97 11.37
N LEU A 112 15.93 -1.49 11.64
CA LEU A 112 14.89 -0.73 12.34
C LEU A 112 15.30 -0.38 13.78
N ARG A 113 16.08 -1.24 14.45
CA ARG A 113 16.54 -0.98 15.82
C ARG A 113 17.62 0.10 15.92
N GLN A 114 18.32 0.40 14.83
CA GLN A 114 19.39 1.41 14.80
C GLN A 114 18.86 2.84 14.92
N THR A 115 17.60 3.08 14.54
CA THR A 115 16.97 4.42 14.62
C THR A 115 15.97 4.48 15.78
N PRO A 116 15.90 5.60 16.53
CA PRO A 116 14.85 5.82 17.53
C PRO A 116 13.44 5.66 16.94
N GLU A 117 13.25 6.13 15.71
CA GLU A 117 11.99 6.09 14.97
C GLU A 117 11.61 4.68 14.57
N GLY A 118 12.57 3.85 14.18
CA GLY A 118 12.35 2.44 13.83
C GLY A 118 12.07 1.57 15.06
N ARG A 119 12.66 1.87 16.22
CA ARG A 119 12.35 1.19 17.50
C ARG A 119 10.90 1.40 17.95
N ALA A 120 10.29 2.52 17.60
CA ALA A 120 8.89 2.78 17.89
C ALA A 120 7.91 2.02 16.97
N VAL A 121 8.40 1.44 15.86
CA VAL A 121 7.54 0.72 14.91
C VAL A 121 7.22 -0.68 15.42
N LYS A 122 5.94 -0.99 15.53
CA LYS A 122 5.49 -2.35 15.85
C LYS A 122 5.69 -3.27 14.65
N LEU A 123 6.58 -4.26 14.78
CA LEU A 123 6.80 -5.25 13.75
C LEU A 123 5.54 -6.12 13.54
N PRO A 124 5.10 -6.32 12.29
CA PRO A 124 4.00 -7.23 11.97
C PRO A 124 4.45 -8.69 12.07
N SER A 125 3.50 -9.62 11.98
CA SER A 125 3.80 -11.05 12.04
C SER A 125 4.77 -11.49 10.94
N GLU A 126 5.53 -12.56 11.22
CA GLU A 126 6.48 -13.13 10.26
C GLU A 126 5.83 -13.48 8.91
N ARG A 127 4.60 -14.03 8.93
CA ARG A 127 3.80 -14.29 7.72
C ARG A 127 3.55 -13.02 6.90
N THR A 128 3.33 -11.88 7.55
CA THR A 128 3.13 -10.60 6.88
C THR A 128 4.43 -10.09 6.27
N LEU A 129 5.55 -10.25 6.99
CA LEU A 129 6.88 -9.89 6.49
C LEU A 129 7.29 -10.73 5.28
N TYR A 130 7.02 -12.04 5.26
CA TYR A 130 7.26 -12.86 4.07
C TYR A 130 6.38 -12.48 2.89
N ARG A 131 5.11 -12.12 3.13
CA ARG A 131 4.24 -11.59 2.06
C ARG A 131 4.75 -10.27 1.51
N LEU A 132 5.28 -9.40 2.37
CA LEU A 132 5.93 -8.16 1.95
C LEU A 132 7.18 -8.45 1.12
N LEU A 133 8.04 -9.35 1.60
CA LEU A 133 9.24 -9.77 0.90
C LEU A 133 8.91 -10.29 -0.51
N ALA A 134 7.96 -11.24 -0.61
CA ALA A 134 7.52 -11.78 -1.90
C ALA A 134 7.09 -10.66 -2.87
N LYS A 135 6.24 -9.73 -2.41
CA LYS A 135 5.82 -8.59 -3.23
C LYS A 135 6.96 -7.66 -3.65
N LEU A 136 7.92 -7.41 -2.76
CA LEU A 136 9.07 -6.56 -3.06
C LEU A 136 10.03 -7.22 -4.06
N THR A 137 10.01 -8.55 -4.13
CA THR A 137 10.86 -9.34 -5.02
C THR A 137 10.16 -9.81 -6.28
N ASP A 138 8.84 -9.76 -6.38
CA ASP A 138 8.09 -10.25 -7.56
C ASP A 138 8.40 -9.43 -8.83
N ASP A 139 8.64 -8.12 -8.69
CA ASP A 139 9.07 -7.26 -9.81
C ASP A 139 10.54 -7.45 -10.19
N THR A 140 11.31 -8.15 -9.36
CA THR A 140 12.69 -8.52 -9.63
C THR A 140 12.73 -10.03 -9.90
N HIS A 141 12.78 -10.45 -11.17
CA HIS A 141 13.03 -11.85 -11.56
C HIS A 141 14.39 -12.43 -11.06
N THR A 142 14.97 -11.85 -10.00
CA THR A 142 16.21 -12.16 -9.27
C THR A 142 16.07 -13.34 -8.32
N PHE A 143 14.85 -13.84 -8.06
CA PHE A 143 14.60 -14.97 -7.15
C PHE A 143 14.07 -16.25 -7.83
N GLY A 144 14.37 -16.45 -9.12
CA GLY A 144 14.25 -17.79 -9.73
C GLY A 144 15.14 -18.81 -8.99
N SER A 145 14.68 -20.06 -8.86
CA SER A 145 15.40 -21.10 -8.10
C SER A 145 16.88 -21.18 -8.51
N ALA A 146 17.79 -21.36 -7.54
CA ALA A 146 19.22 -21.49 -7.80
C ALA A 146 19.53 -22.63 -8.79
N VAL A 147 18.66 -23.65 -8.86
CA VAL A 147 18.75 -24.77 -9.80
C VAL A 147 18.54 -24.30 -11.25
N THR A 148 17.57 -23.42 -11.48
CA THR A 148 17.22 -22.88 -12.81
C THR A 148 18.27 -21.90 -13.35
N ARG A 149 19.02 -21.23 -12.47
CA ARG A 149 20.17 -20.38 -12.84
C ARG A 149 21.42 -21.19 -13.14
N ARG A 150 21.73 -22.20 -12.32
CA ARG A 150 22.88 -23.09 -12.55
C ARG A 150 22.75 -23.89 -13.84
N SER A 151 21.56 -24.39 -14.17
CA SER A 151 21.37 -25.16 -15.42
C SER A 151 21.45 -24.31 -16.69
N ARG A 152 21.24 -22.99 -16.59
CA ARG A 152 21.41 -22.06 -17.71
C ARG A 152 22.85 -21.54 -17.85
N ALA A 153 23.56 -21.38 -16.73
CA ALA A 153 24.96 -20.96 -16.70
C ALA A 153 25.93 -22.11 -16.99
N HIS A 154 25.57 -23.34 -16.59
CA HIS A 154 26.31 -24.55 -16.91
C HIS A 154 25.52 -25.33 -17.96
N GLY A 155 25.83 -25.08 -19.23
CA GLY A 155 25.51 -26.02 -20.30
C GLY A 155 25.92 -27.42 -19.86
N ALA A 156 25.01 -28.38 -20.06
CA ALA A 156 25.05 -29.71 -19.46
C ALA A 156 26.41 -30.41 -19.62
N VAL A 157 27.04 -30.82 -18.50
CA VAL A 157 28.02 -31.91 -18.47
C VAL A 157 27.96 -32.66 -17.13
N GLY A 158 27.58 -33.94 -17.20
CA GLY A 158 28.20 -35.05 -16.46
C GLY A 158 27.71 -35.40 -15.04
N PRO A 159 27.37 -36.67 -14.76
CA PRO A 159 26.90 -37.13 -13.45
C PRO A 159 28.08 -37.32 -12.49
N PHE A 160 27.82 -37.16 -11.19
CA PHE A 160 28.74 -37.40 -10.06
C PHE A 160 29.78 -36.31 -9.75
N LYS A 161 29.50 -35.55 -8.68
CA LYS A 161 30.43 -35.25 -7.57
C LYS A 161 29.65 -34.55 -6.45
N VAL A 162 29.76 -35.07 -5.22
CA VAL A 162 29.44 -34.34 -3.99
C VAL A 162 30.69 -33.60 -3.52
N PRO A 163 30.57 -32.38 -2.98
CA PRO A 163 31.51 -31.96 -1.96
C PRO A 163 30.84 -31.41 -0.69
N SER A 164 31.51 -31.74 0.41
CA SER A 164 31.26 -31.46 1.82
C SER A 164 31.18 -29.98 2.18
N CYS A 165 30.37 -29.67 3.19
CA CYS A 165 30.39 -28.38 3.86
C CYS A 165 31.33 -28.48 5.07
N ALA A 166 32.50 -27.83 5.02
CA ALA A 166 33.36 -27.60 6.18
C ALA A 166 33.74 -26.10 6.26
N ALA A 167 33.46 -25.54 7.43
CA ALA A 167 34.01 -24.35 8.10
C ALA A 167 34.10 -23.00 7.36
N ALA A 168 33.49 -21.96 7.96
CA ALA A 168 34.24 -20.87 8.60
C ALA A 168 33.26 -19.85 9.24
N PHE A 169 33.24 -19.78 10.58
CA PHE A 169 32.98 -18.51 11.26
C PHE A 169 33.86 -18.45 12.50
N GLY A 170 34.89 -17.62 12.42
CA GLY A 170 35.90 -17.42 13.43
C GLY A 170 35.33 -16.75 14.68
N LEU A 171 35.81 -17.29 15.79
CA LEU A 171 35.62 -16.90 17.17
C LEU A 171 36.34 -15.57 17.43
N VAL A 172 35.65 -14.59 18.02
CA VAL A 172 36.28 -13.40 18.60
C VAL A 172 36.11 -13.49 20.11
N ASP A 173 37.24 -13.64 20.78
CA ASP A 173 37.43 -13.75 22.21
C ASP A 173 37.53 -12.35 22.87
N GLY A 174 37.25 -12.27 24.17
CA GLY A 174 37.71 -11.17 25.01
C GLY A 174 36.64 -10.43 25.81
N TYR A 175 36.25 -10.96 26.98
CA TYR A 175 35.96 -10.17 28.19
C TYR A 175 36.03 -11.09 29.43
N ARG A 176 37.18 -11.06 30.13
CA ARG A 176 37.34 -11.60 31.49
C ARG A 176 38.04 -10.54 32.33
N GLY A 177 37.28 -9.90 33.21
CA GLY A 177 37.78 -9.00 34.25
C GLY A 177 36.92 -9.15 35.49
N ALA A 178 37.28 -10.10 36.34
CA ALA A 178 36.77 -10.26 37.70
C ALA A 178 37.98 -10.36 38.61
N VAL A 179 38.17 -9.36 39.47
CA VAL A 179 39.19 -9.31 40.52
C VAL A 179 38.44 -9.06 41.82
N ASP A 180 38.46 -10.05 42.70
CA ASP A 180 38.15 -9.93 44.12
C ASP A 180 39.29 -10.68 44.86
N ARG A 181 40.26 -9.92 45.38
CA ARG A 181 40.77 -9.96 46.76
C ARG A 181 41.91 -8.98 46.97
#